data_AF-A0A431TV52-F1
#
_entry.id   AF-A0A431TV52-F1
#
_cell.length_a   1.000
_cell.length_b   1.000
_cell.length_c   1.000
_cell.angle_alpha   90.00
_cell.angle_beta   90.00
_cell.angle_gamma   90.00
#
_symmetry.space_group_name_H-M   'P 1'
#
loop_
_entity.id
_entity.type
_entity.pdbx_description
1 polymer ?
#
loop_
_entity_poly.entity_id
_entity_poly.type
_entity_poly.pdbx_seq_one_letter_code
_entity_poly.pdbx_strand_id
1 'polypeptide(L)'
;MKHSLLFVLALAGLLPLGTLAQSTGSVGIGTTAPDASAALDIVSSTKGALLPRVADATALAAPAPGLLVYQTGGTAGFYYNAGTAAAPAGSSWRRRPARPLRPPTG
;
A
#
# COMPACT_ATOMS: atom_id res chain seq x y z
N MET A 1 20.95 -16.92 -49.52
CA MET A 1 20.35 -15.64 -49.11
C MET A 1 19.05 -15.76 -48.29
N LYS A 2 18.37 -16.92 -48.24
CA LYS A 2 17.12 -17.13 -47.47
C LYS A 2 17.26 -17.32 -45.95
N HIS A 3 18.47 -17.60 -45.45
CA HIS A 3 18.71 -17.83 -44.01
C HIS A 3 19.01 -16.53 -43.23
N SER A 4 19.37 -15.44 -43.93
CA SER A 4 19.69 -14.14 -43.30
C SER A 4 18.43 -13.42 -42.80
N LEU A 5 17.29 -13.62 -43.47
CA LEU A 5 16.02 -12.98 -43.12
C LEU A 5 15.34 -13.64 -41.90
N LEU A 6 15.59 -14.93 -41.68
CA LEU A 6 15.07 -15.68 -40.52
C LEU A 6 15.80 -15.34 -39.22
N PHE A 7 17.05 -14.89 -39.30
CA PHE A 7 17.83 -14.46 -38.13
C PHE A 7 17.45 -13.06 -37.63
N VAL A 8 17.06 -12.15 -38.52
CA VAL A 8 16.61 -10.79 -38.15
C VAL A 8 15.23 -10.80 -37.48
N LEU A 9 14.35 -11.72 -37.88
CA LEU A 9 13.05 -11.95 -37.22
C LEU A 9 13.20 -12.60 -35.84
N ALA A 10 14.21 -13.46 -35.65
CA ALA A 10 14.52 -14.04 -34.33
C ALA A 10 15.13 -13.01 -33.35
N LEU A 11 15.78 -11.96 -33.85
CA LEU A 11 16.39 -10.91 -33.03
C LEU A 11 15.44 -9.73 -32.74
N ALA A 12 14.41 -9.50 -33.56
CA ALA A 12 13.41 -8.46 -33.35
C ALA A 12 12.29 -8.84 -32.36
N GLY A 13 12.18 -10.11 -31.98
CA GLY A 13 11.08 -10.64 -31.14
C GLY A 13 11.33 -10.61 -29.63
N LEU A 14 12.48 -10.13 -29.15
CA LEU A 14 12.84 -10.18 -27.74
C LEU A 14 13.25 -8.81 -27.20
N LEU A 15 12.38 -7.82 -27.31
CA LEU A 15 12.39 -6.70 -26.37
C LEU A 15 11.71 -7.22 -25.09
N PRO A 16 12.45 -7.47 -23.99
CA PRO A 16 11.78 -7.71 -22.73
C PRO A 16 11.00 -6.44 -22.41
N LEU A 17 9.66 -6.54 -22.34
CA LEU A 17 8.88 -5.50 -21.66
C LEU A 17 9.44 -5.45 -20.25
N GLY A 18 10.24 -4.41 -19.96
CA GLY A 18 10.86 -4.22 -18.66
C GLY A 18 9.75 -4.24 -17.62
N THR A 19 9.70 -5.31 -16.83
CA THR A 19 8.87 -5.32 -15.64
C THR A 19 9.37 -4.17 -14.78
N LEU A 20 8.50 -3.19 -14.51
CA LEU A 20 8.72 -2.20 -13.45
C LEU A 20 8.61 -2.94 -12.11
N ALA A 21 9.57 -3.82 -11.82
CA ALA A 21 9.76 -4.34 -10.49
C ALA A 21 10.17 -3.14 -9.63
N GLN A 22 9.31 -2.74 -8.71
CA GLN A 22 9.71 -1.82 -7.64
C GLN A 22 10.93 -2.42 -6.94
N SER A 23 11.91 -1.58 -6.60
CA SER A 23 13.15 -2.00 -5.96
C SER A 23 12.86 -3.02 -4.85
N THR A 24 13.59 -4.14 -4.84
CA THR A 24 13.47 -5.19 -3.81
C THR A 24 14.06 -4.76 -2.45
N GLY A 25 13.83 -3.51 -2.02
CA GLY A 25 14.35 -2.90 -0.81
C GLY A 25 13.37 -1.90 -0.18
N SER A 26 13.77 -1.28 0.93
CA SER A 26 12.97 -0.29 1.65
C SER A 26 12.84 1.03 0.89
N VAL A 27 11.64 1.61 0.89
CA VAL A 27 11.38 2.94 0.32
C VAL A 27 11.59 3.99 1.40
N GLY A 28 12.56 4.89 1.21
CA GLY A 28 12.77 6.07 2.05
C GLY A 28 12.18 7.32 1.41
N ILE A 29 11.34 8.06 2.13
CA ILE A 29 10.86 9.39 1.73
C ILE A 29 11.36 10.41 2.76
N GLY A 30 12.25 11.31 2.34
CA GLY A 30 12.87 12.28 3.24
C GLY A 30 14.02 11.71 4.09
N THR A 31 14.42 10.46 3.86
CA THR A 31 15.60 9.81 4.44
C THR A 31 16.32 8.97 3.39
N THR A 32 17.65 8.92 3.46
CA THR A 32 18.50 8.02 2.64
C THR A 32 18.89 6.74 3.39
N ALA A 33 18.60 6.68 4.69
CA ALA A 33 18.80 5.52 5.55
C ALA A 33 17.47 5.18 6.23
N PRO A 34 16.56 4.48 5.54
CA PRO A 34 15.34 3.95 6.15
C PRO A 34 15.69 3.05 7.34
N ASP A 35 14.83 3.04 8.36
CA ASP A 35 14.95 2.05 9.43
C ASP A 35 14.97 0.62 8.86
N ALA A 36 15.87 -0.23 9.36
CA ALA A 36 16.06 -1.58 8.85
C ALA A 36 14.83 -2.49 9.01
N SER A 37 13.91 -2.14 9.91
CA SER A 37 12.64 -2.84 10.10
C SER A 37 11.49 -2.31 9.23
N ALA A 38 11.72 -1.22 8.47
CA ALA A 38 10.69 -0.55 7.68
C ALA A 38 10.83 -0.84 6.19
N ALA A 39 9.77 -1.37 5.57
CA ALA A 39 9.65 -1.41 4.11
C ALA A 39 9.35 -0.03 3.51
N LEU A 40 8.76 0.88 4.29
CA LEU A 40 8.51 2.27 3.94
C LEU A 40 8.80 3.15 5.17
N ASP A 41 9.76 4.06 5.05
CA ASP A 41 10.12 5.04 6.08
C ASP A 41 9.93 6.46 5.54
N ILE A 42 9.15 7.27 6.25
CA ILE A 42 8.79 8.64 5.84
C ILE A 42 9.19 9.61 6.94
N VAL A 43 10.18 10.45 6.66
CA VAL A 43 10.65 11.50 7.57
C VAL A 43 10.27 12.86 7.01
N SER A 44 9.44 13.61 7.73
CA SER A 44 9.10 14.99 7.40
C SER A 44 8.72 15.79 8.64
N SER A 45 9.13 17.05 8.69
CA SER A 45 8.74 18.00 9.76
C SER A 45 7.52 18.85 9.39
N THR A 46 7.11 18.85 8.11
CA THR A 46 6.07 19.76 7.59
C THR A 46 4.94 19.06 6.84
N LYS A 47 5.07 17.76 6.56
CA LYS A 47 4.09 16.99 5.78
C LYS A 47 3.72 15.69 6.49
N GLY A 48 2.48 15.25 6.30
CA GLY A 48 2.01 13.92 6.70
C GLY A 48 1.90 12.96 5.52
N ALA A 49 1.63 11.69 5.80
CA ALA A 49 1.34 10.69 4.78
C ALA A 49 -0.17 10.60 4.52
N LEU A 50 -0.55 10.63 3.25
CA LEU A 50 -1.93 10.43 2.82
C LEU A 50 -2.08 8.97 2.34
N LEU A 51 -2.70 8.15 3.18
CA LEU A 51 -2.96 6.75 2.87
C LEU A 51 -4.14 6.59 1.90
N PRO A 52 -4.31 5.43 1.24
CA PRO A 52 -5.40 5.20 0.30
C PRO A 52 -6.76 5.59 0.89
N ARG A 53 -7.49 6.44 0.15
CA ARG A 53 -8.81 6.93 0.52
C ARG A 53 -9.88 6.13 -0.19
N VAL A 54 -10.80 5.54 0.56
CA VAL A 54 -11.89 4.71 0.02
C VAL A 54 -13.23 5.23 0.54
N ALA A 55 -14.29 5.13 -0.27
CA ALA A 55 -15.64 5.50 0.19
C ALA A 55 -16.12 4.54 1.29
N ASP A 56 -15.84 3.25 1.13
CA ASP A 56 -16.20 2.17 2.04
C ASP A 56 -15.06 1.14 2.09
N ALA A 57 -14.49 0.90 3.27
CA ALA A 57 -13.43 -0.09 3.45
C ALA A 57 -13.93 -1.53 3.26
N THR A 58 -15.21 -1.79 3.51
CA THR A 58 -15.82 -3.12 3.35
C THR A 58 -16.00 -3.52 1.89
N ALA A 59 -15.97 -2.53 0.97
CA ALA A 59 -16.07 -2.77 -0.48
C ALA A 59 -14.76 -3.24 -1.12
N LEU A 60 -13.64 -3.25 -0.38
CA LEU A 60 -12.37 -3.78 -0.87
C LEU A 60 -12.45 -5.30 -1.01
N ALA A 61 -12.17 -5.82 -2.21
CA ALA A 61 -12.14 -7.26 -2.47
C ALA A 61 -10.88 -7.90 -1.87
N ALA A 62 -11.07 -8.94 -1.04
CA ALA A 62 -9.99 -9.71 -0.42
C ALA A 62 -8.86 -8.86 0.23
N PRO A 63 -9.18 -7.92 1.15
CA PRO A 63 -8.18 -7.06 1.76
C PRO A 63 -7.20 -7.91 2.58
N ALA A 64 -5.90 -7.65 2.43
CA ALA A 64 -4.89 -8.33 3.24
C ALA A 64 -5.08 -8.01 4.74
N PRO A 65 -4.77 -8.94 5.65
CA PRO A 65 -4.69 -8.64 7.08
C PRO A 65 -3.71 -7.47 7.32
N GLY A 66 -4.08 -6.54 8.19
CA GLY A 66 -3.28 -5.35 8.49
C GLY A 66 -3.37 -4.21 7.46
N LEU A 67 -4.11 -4.38 6.34
CA LEU A 67 -4.32 -3.31 5.36
C LEU A 67 -4.93 -2.08 6.02
N LEU A 68 -4.29 -0.92 5.88
CA LEU A 68 -4.70 0.36 6.47
C LEU A 68 -5.21 1.31 5.39
N VAL A 69 -6.41 1.86 5.59
CA VAL A 69 -7.06 2.81 4.68
C VAL A 69 -7.72 3.94 5.46
N TYR A 70 -7.94 5.07 4.78
CA TYR A 70 -8.79 6.14 5.29
C TYR A 70 -10.16 6.09 4.60
N GLN A 71 -11.22 5.84 5.36
CA GLN A 71 -12.58 5.84 4.82
C GLN A 71 -13.14 7.27 4.80
N THR A 72 -13.71 7.69 3.68
CA THR A 72 -14.32 9.01 3.50
C THR A 72 -15.85 8.99 3.56
N GLY A 73 -16.49 7.87 3.23
CA GLY A 73 -17.95 7.70 3.31
C GLY A 73 -18.41 7.20 4.68
N GLY A 74 -19.68 7.45 5.00
CA GLY A 74 -20.27 7.05 6.29
C GLY A 74 -19.51 7.63 7.49
N THR A 75 -19.08 6.78 8.42
CA THR A 75 -18.23 7.20 9.55
C THR A 75 -16.77 7.30 9.10
N ALA A 76 -16.31 8.52 8.82
CA ALA A 76 -14.93 8.75 8.39
C ALA A 76 -13.89 8.37 9.47
N GLY A 77 -12.71 7.94 9.00
CA GLY A 77 -11.57 7.66 9.87
C GLY A 77 -10.59 6.65 9.29
N PHE A 78 -9.57 6.32 10.09
CA PHE A 78 -8.62 5.25 9.76
C PHE A 78 -9.19 3.89 10.16
N TYR A 79 -9.17 2.98 9.19
CA TYR A 79 -9.62 1.60 9.32
C TYR A 79 -8.47 0.67 8.96
N TYR A 80 -8.27 -0.38 9.75
CA TYR A 80 -7.38 -1.47 9.39
C TYR A 80 -8.12 -2.80 9.38
N ASN A 81 -7.74 -3.69 8.47
CA ASN A 81 -8.30 -5.03 8.43
C ASN A 81 -7.69 -5.88 9.56
N ALA A 82 -8.48 -6.22 10.57
CA ALA A 82 -8.07 -7.05 11.70
C ALA A 82 -8.45 -8.53 11.53
N GLY A 83 -9.01 -8.92 10.39
CA GLY A 83 -9.40 -10.30 10.09
C GLY A 83 -8.36 -11.05 9.27
N THR A 84 -8.68 -12.29 8.91
CA THR A 84 -7.91 -13.11 7.97
C THR A 84 -8.35 -12.84 6.52
N ALA A 85 -7.48 -13.07 5.54
CA ALA A 85 -7.83 -12.98 4.11
C ALA A 85 -9.06 -13.85 3.72
N ALA A 86 -9.33 -14.92 4.47
CA ALA A 86 -10.45 -15.84 4.29
C ALA A 86 -11.78 -15.41 4.94
N ALA A 87 -11.84 -14.24 5.62
CA ALA A 87 -13.06 -13.71 6.22
C ALA A 87 -13.35 -12.27 5.74
N PRO A 88 -13.79 -12.08 4.49
CA PRO A 88 -14.09 -10.77 3.93
C PRO A 88 -15.58 -10.45 4.16
N ALA A 89 -15.98 -9.94 5.32
CA ALA A 89 -17.32 -9.34 5.45
C ALA A 89 -17.49 -8.54 6.75
N GLY A 90 -17.40 -7.22 6.65
CA GLY A 90 -18.04 -6.24 7.55
C GLY A 90 -17.50 -6.09 8.99
N SER A 91 -17.07 -7.16 9.65
CA SER A 91 -16.70 -7.16 11.08
C SER A 91 -15.19 -7.14 11.36
N SER A 92 -14.38 -7.44 10.34
CA SER A 92 -12.92 -7.45 10.45
C SER A 92 -12.31 -6.05 10.44
N TRP A 93 -12.99 -5.07 9.86
CA TRP A 93 -12.53 -3.69 9.84
C TRP A 93 -12.67 -3.06 11.22
N ARG A 94 -11.54 -2.68 11.81
CA ARG A 94 -11.50 -1.96 13.07
C ARG A 94 -11.15 -0.51 12.81
N ARG A 95 -12.00 0.39 13.30
CA ARG A 95 -11.69 1.82 13.38
C ARG A 95 -10.80 2.06 14.59
N ARG A 96 -9.79 2.91 14.45
CA ARG A 96 -9.11 3.48 15.62
C ARG A 96 -9.99 4.62 16.17
N PRO A 97 -10.66 4.46 17.32
CA PRO A 97 -11.44 5.55 17.90
C PRO A 97 -10.51 6.68 18.35
N ALA A 98 -10.97 7.92 18.24
CA ALA A 98 -10.31 9.03 18.92
C ALA A 98 -10.35 8.72 20.43
N ARG A 99 -9.20 8.70 21.09
CA ARG A 99 -9.13 8.51 22.55
C ARG A 99 -9.95 9.64 23.20
N PRO A 100 -10.91 9.34 24.08
CA PRO A 100 -11.57 10.38 24.87
C PRO A 100 -10.50 11.11 25.68
N LEU A 101 -10.46 12.44 25.58
CA LEU A 101 -9.56 13.25 26.41
C LEU A 101 -9.91 12.97 27.87
N ARG A 102 -8.98 12.40 28.63
CA ARG A 102 -9.11 12.29 30.07
C ARG A 102 -9.18 13.73 30.61
N PRO A 103 -10.25 14.15 31.30
CA PRO A 103 -10.29 15.49 31.88
C PRO A 103 -9.12 15.64 32.87
N PRO A 104 -8.48 16.82 32.93
CA PRO A 104 -7.45 17.08 33.94
C PRO A 104 -8.12 16.94 35.31
N THR A 105 -7.69 15.95 36.09
CA THR A 105 -7.98 15.91 37.52
C THR A 105 -7.20 17.06 38.13
N GLY A 106 -7.91 18.07 38.63
CA GLY A 106 -7.33 19.22 39.33
C GLY A 106 -6.66 18.82 40.64
#